data_AF-A0A2T2T8J0-F1
#
_entry.id   AF-A0A2T2T8J0-F1
#
_cell.length_a   1.000
_cell.length_b   1.000
_cell.length_c   1.000
_cell.angle_alpha   90.00
_cell.angle_beta   90.00
_cell.angle_gamma   90.00
#
_symmetry.space_group_name_H-M   'P 1'
#
loop_
_entity.id
_entity.type
_entity.pdbx_description
1 polymer ?
#
loop_
_entity_poly.entity_id
_entity_poly.type
_entity_poly.pdbx_seq_one_letter_code
_entity_poly.pdbx_strand_id
1 'polypeptide(L)'
;MVRSALSTVALFLTVGVGLLLGCQDNAVGPDSETNREDDPSVMAFPESTATEAVDRKQLRLCDNIVWKTDLIQDAVNEAESGAVLCVFPGTYKEQIVVDESVTLQGLTPPTSGAPVVIEGWVSLEAEGAALRRVRVTREEPFSTPGSFTPDPFGVRVRASNTVVARTVVRGIGEPVQDGSINGIQVFGETPLSNVRVEDNIVRDYRNADDEGTPVSGVAGIKIQADVSDVVVAENSVRDLHGAFGFGVVITTSASADGTPKNVLVEENTLAGINDGSVFNVFQGPNDGRDAAPLPGSAVGLEANAAEATVRYNNLLAPNGAESKDADRSLIAQCNWWGDRSGPTDDENPRGQGTWVLERNDAEIEYTPWLTAPSPLRFCFGGKKSARGGGE
;
A
#
# COMPACT_ATOMS: atom_id res chain seq x y z
N MET A 1 -17.21 -35.80 49.58
CA MET A 1 -17.30 -35.11 50.88
C MET A 1 -17.22 -33.60 50.61
N VAL A 2 -18.37 -32.91 50.63
CA VAL A 2 -18.72 -31.86 51.60
C VAL A 2 -17.85 -30.60 51.40
N ARG A 3 -18.32 -29.63 50.58
CA ARG A 3 -19.07 -28.38 50.95
C ARG A 3 -18.15 -27.27 51.50
N SER A 4 -18.09 -26.12 50.81
CA SER A 4 -18.72 -24.83 51.21
C SER A 4 -17.83 -23.99 52.17
N ALA A 5 -17.88 -22.67 52.28
CA ALA A 5 -18.87 -21.66 51.90
C ALA A 5 -18.21 -20.26 51.92
N LEU A 6 -18.94 -19.30 51.35
CA LEU A 6 -18.78 -17.85 51.49
C LEU A 6 -18.91 -17.35 52.96
N SER A 7 -18.32 -16.17 53.23
CA SER A 7 -18.88 -15.10 54.09
C SER A 7 -18.09 -13.80 53.81
N THR A 8 -18.59 -12.68 53.28
CA THR A 8 -19.71 -11.78 53.62
C THR A 8 -19.34 -10.67 54.65
N VAL A 9 -19.03 -9.47 54.12
CA VAL A 9 -19.62 -8.13 54.38
C VAL A 9 -19.40 -7.34 55.71
N ALA A 10 -19.25 -6.01 55.51
CA ALA A 10 -19.54 -4.80 56.31
C ALA A 10 -18.55 -4.37 57.41
N LEU A 11 -17.98 -3.14 57.41
CA LEU A 11 -18.48 -1.74 57.41
C LEU A 11 -18.72 -1.19 58.84
N PHE A 12 -18.18 0.03 59.09
CA PHE A 12 -18.50 1.11 60.05
C PHE A 12 -17.24 1.59 60.84
N LEU A 13 -16.63 2.74 60.54
CA LEU A 13 -16.97 4.17 60.83
C LEU A 13 -16.67 4.60 62.27
N THR A 14 -15.78 5.59 62.43
CA THR A 14 -15.86 6.84 63.27
C THR A 14 -14.46 7.30 63.75
N VAL A 15 -14.00 8.48 63.32
CA VAL A 15 -14.01 9.81 63.99
C VAL A 15 -12.68 10.13 64.68
N GLY A 16 -12.08 11.28 64.33
CA GLY A 16 -10.92 11.84 65.02
C GLY A 16 -10.57 13.22 64.46
N VAL A 17 -11.22 14.25 64.98
CA VAL A 17 -11.01 15.68 64.73
C VAL A 17 -9.66 16.13 65.30
N GLY A 18 -8.96 17.02 64.59
CA GLY A 18 -7.78 17.73 65.08
C GLY A 18 -7.54 19.02 64.30
N LEU A 19 -8.25 20.08 64.70
CA LEU A 19 -7.97 21.48 64.35
C LEU A 19 -6.78 21.97 65.19
N LEU A 20 -5.83 22.73 64.63
CA LEU A 20 -5.15 23.83 65.31
C LEU A 20 -4.30 24.68 64.34
N LEU A 21 -4.71 25.95 64.18
CA LEU A 21 -3.94 27.22 64.11
C LEU A 21 -2.64 27.23 63.25
N GLY A 22 -2.45 28.06 62.24
CA GLY A 22 -2.80 29.48 62.12
C GLY A 22 -1.57 30.35 62.34
N CYS A 23 -0.94 30.84 61.26
CA CYS A 23 -0.11 32.05 61.24
C CYS A 23 -0.31 32.77 59.90
N GLN A 24 -0.68 34.04 60.02
CA GLN A 24 -0.92 35.01 58.95
C GLN A 24 0.28 35.95 58.80
N ASP A 25 0.25 36.70 57.68
CA ASP A 25 0.93 37.97 57.37
C ASP A 25 2.31 37.94 56.71
N ASN A 26 2.38 38.21 55.39
CA ASN A 26 2.45 39.59 54.90
C ASN A 26 2.43 39.67 53.36
N ALA A 27 1.79 40.73 52.86
CA ALA A 27 1.57 41.04 51.45
C ALA A 27 2.75 41.77 50.80
N VAL A 28 3.00 41.50 49.51
CA VAL A 28 3.59 42.41 48.52
C VAL A 28 2.85 42.20 47.18
N GLY A 29 2.54 43.30 46.49
CA GLY A 29 1.52 43.46 45.46
C GLY A 29 1.80 42.90 44.04
N PRO A 30 1.05 43.39 43.02
CA PRO A 30 0.41 42.53 42.03
C PRO A 30 1.11 42.56 40.67
N ASP A 31 1.35 41.38 40.10
CA ASP A 31 1.59 41.25 38.66
C ASP A 31 0.35 40.60 38.02
N SER A 32 -0.19 41.35 37.07
CA SER A 32 -1.40 41.08 36.31
C SER A 32 -1.22 39.87 35.39
N GLU A 33 -1.71 38.71 35.80
CA GLU A 33 -2.15 37.68 34.87
C GLU A 33 -3.67 37.77 34.76
N THR A 34 -4.13 38.60 33.82
CA THR A 34 -5.52 38.57 33.39
C THR A 34 -5.77 37.21 32.74
N ASN A 35 -6.57 36.39 33.41
CA ASN A 35 -7.32 35.28 32.84
C ASN A 35 -7.84 35.68 31.46
N ARG A 36 -7.38 34.96 30.44
CA ARG A 36 -7.96 34.97 29.09
C ARG A 36 -8.35 33.54 28.73
N GLU A 37 -9.04 32.88 29.65
CA GLU A 37 -9.95 31.78 29.35
C GLU A 37 -11.32 32.41 29.11
N ASP A 38 -11.59 32.80 27.86
CA ASP A 38 -12.92 33.07 27.30
C ASP A 38 -12.71 33.54 25.84
N ASP A 39 -12.21 32.63 25.00
CA ASP A 39 -12.33 32.75 23.54
C ASP A 39 -13.41 31.76 23.09
N PRO A 40 -14.60 32.22 22.66
CA PRO A 40 -15.69 31.36 22.23
C PRO A 40 -15.49 30.73 20.84
N SER A 41 -14.30 30.84 20.24
CA SER A 41 -13.96 30.19 18.95
C SER A 41 -13.39 28.77 19.08
N VAL A 42 -13.21 28.25 20.29
CA VAL A 42 -12.82 26.84 20.49
C VAL A 42 -14.07 25.97 20.37
N MET A 43 -14.30 25.41 19.18
CA MET A 43 -15.36 24.42 18.95
C MET A 43 -15.30 23.35 20.04
N ALA A 44 -16.45 23.12 20.70
CA ALA A 44 -16.59 22.06 21.67
C ALA A 44 -16.37 20.71 20.97
N PHE A 45 -15.21 20.09 21.23
CA PHE A 45 -14.88 18.77 20.72
C PHE A 45 -15.81 17.74 21.38
N PRO A 46 -16.58 16.94 20.61
CA PRO A 46 -17.36 15.88 21.20
C PRO A 46 -16.40 14.85 21.82
N GLU A 47 -16.50 14.66 23.14
CA GLU A 47 -15.75 13.63 23.86
C GLU A 47 -16.24 12.25 23.42
N SER A 48 -15.50 11.67 22.49
CA SER A 48 -15.63 10.31 22.00
C SER A 48 -14.25 9.67 22.08
N THR A 49 -14.20 8.37 22.40
CA THR A 49 -12.98 7.55 22.51
C THR A 49 -12.04 7.61 21.29
N ALA A 50 -12.49 8.16 20.16
CA ALA A 50 -11.65 8.41 18.98
C ALA A 50 -10.68 9.59 19.18
N THR A 51 -11.04 10.58 20.01
CA THR A 51 -10.25 11.81 20.22
C THR A 51 -8.98 11.53 21.03
N GLU A 52 -8.97 10.50 21.88
CA GLU A 52 -7.78 10.08 22.65
C GLU A 52 -6.66 9.51 21.75
N ALA A 53 -7.01 9.01 20.55
CA ALA A 53 -6.06 8.45 19.59
C ALA A 53 -5.48 9.49 18.61
N VAL A 54 -6.04 10.70 18.56
CA VAL A 54 -5.64 11.75 17.61
C VAL A 54 -4.69 12.73 18.28
N ASP A 55 -3.47 12.83 17.76
CA ASP A 55 -2.47 13.79 18.24
C ASP A 55 -2.88 15.24 17.87
N ARG A 56 -2.96 16.12 18.88
CA ARG A 56 -3.21 17.57 18.70
C ARG A 56 -2.22 18.24 17.74
N LYS A 57 -1.01 17.70 17.56
CA LYS A 57 -0.06 18.20 16.55
C LYS A 57 -0.50 17.87 15.13
N GLN A 58 -1.16 16.73 14.90
CA GLN A 58 -1.65 16.37 13.59
C GLN A 58 -2.84 17.22 13.16
N LEU A 59 -3.72 17.59 14.10
CA LEU A 59 -4.82 18.52 13.82
C LEU A 59 -4.35 19.89 13.35
N ARG A 60 -3.12 20.31 13.71
CA ARG A 60 -2.52 21.58 13.26
C ARG A 60 -1.97 21.52 11.82
N LEU A 61 -1.92 20.33 11.21
CA LEU A 61 -1.51 20.12 9.83
C LEU A 61 -2.71 20.01 8.88
N CYS A 62 -3.92 20.23 9.39
CA CYS A 62 -5.17 20.07 8.66
C CYS A 62 -5.74 21.44 8.32
N ASP A 63 -6.14 21.62 7.06
CA ASP A 63 -6.90 22.79 6.65
C ASP A 63 -8.39 22.59 6.93
N ASN A 64 -8.89 21.37 6.65
CA ASN A 64 -10.26 20.96 6.95
C ASN A 64 -10.29 19.62 7.69
N ILE A 65 -11.33 19.44 8.51
CA ILE A 65 -11.57 18.22 9.28
C ILE A 65 -12.85 17.56 8.77
N VAL A 66 -12.74 16.29 8.38
CA VAL A 66 -13.87 15.46 7.97
C VAL A 66 -14.30 14.59 9.14
N TRP A 67 -15.50 14.80 9.65
CA TRP A 67 -16.03 14.02 10.77
C TRP A 67 -16.67 12.71 10.29
N LYS A 68 -16.87 11.77 11.21
CA LYS A 68 -17.45 10.46 10.88
C LYS A 68 -18.90 10.53 10.38
N THR A 69 -19.60 11.64 10.67
CA THR A 69 -20.97 11.88 10.22
C THR A 69 -21.05 12.41 8.79
N ASP A 70 -19.92 12.82 8.22
CA ASP A 70 -19.84 13.52 6.95
C ASP A 70 -19.36 12.55 5.87
N LEU A 71 -19.68 12.85 4.61
CA LEU A 71 -19.09 12.14 3.47
C LEU A 71 -17.71 12.73 3.19
N ILE A 72 -16.74 11.87 2.91
CA ILE A 72 -15.42 12.33 2.47
C ILE A 72 -15.55 13.06 1.13
N GLN A 73 -16.41 12.57 0.22
CA GLN A 73 -16.59 13.21 -1.08
C GLN A 73 -17.10 14.66 -0.97
N ASP A 74 -17.99 14.96 -0.03
CA ASP A 74 -18.49 16.34 0.15
C ASP A 74 -17.35 17.28 0.57
N ALA A 75 -16.49 16.82 1.50
CA ALA A 75 -15.33 17.59 1.91
C ALA A 75 -14.30 17.78 0.79
N VAL A 76 -14.17 16.83 -0.14
CA VAL A 76 -13.33 16.99 -1.34
C VAL A 76 -13.93 18.06 -2.26
N ASN A 77 -15.24 18.00 -2.53
CA ASN A 77 -15.93 18.93 -3.42
C ASN A 77 -15.89 20.39 -2.92
N GLU A 78 -15.81 20.59 -1.60
CA GLU A 78 -15.78 21.91 -0.96
C GLU A 78 -14.36 22.43 -0.71
N ALA A 79 -13.34 21.60 -0.89
CA ALA A 79 -11.97 21.95 -0.54
C ALA A 79 -11.35 22.97 -1.50
N GLU A 80 -10.55 23.87 -0.95
CA GLU A 80 -9.68 24.71 -1.77
C GLU A 80 -8.47 23.91 -2.28
N SER A 81 -8.02 24.23 -3.50
CA SER A 81 -6.80 23.67 -4.07
C SER A 81 -5.60 23.86 -3.13
N GLY A 82 -4.85 22.78 -2.89
CA GLY A 82 -3.72 22.72 -1.96
C GLY A 82 -4.09 22.30 -0.54
N ALA A 83 -5.37 22.19 -0.20
CA ALA A 83 -5.81 21.86 1.15
C ALA A 83 -5.45 20.43 1.59
N VAL A 84 -5.21 20.27 2.89
CA VAL A 84 -5.09 18.99 3.58
C VAL A 84 -6.39 18.67 4.31
N LEU A 85 -7.10 17.66 3.83
CA LEU A 85 -8.33 17.14 4.41
C LEU A 85 -8.00 16.01 5.39
N CYS A 86 -8.20 16.27 6.67
CA CYS A 86 -7.94 15.30 7.73
C CYS A 86 -9.20 14.53 8.10
N VAL A 87 -9.18 13.22 7.89
CA VAL A 87 -10.34 12.35 8.13
C VAL A 87 -10.22 11.68 9.48
N PHE A 88 -11.28 11.79 10.28
CA PHE A 88 -11.40 11.10 11.56
C PHE A 88 -11.53 9.58 11.39
N PRO A 89 -10.96 8.77 12.32
CA PRO A 89 -11.17 7.33 12.32
C PRO A 89 -12.63 6.91 12.21
N GLY A 90 -12.91 5.97 11.30
CA GLY A 90 -14.26 5.56 10.97
C GLY A 90 -14.28 4.67 9.73
N THR A 91 -15.43 4.04 9.49
CA THR A 91 -15.71 3.33 8.23
C THR A 91 -16.63 4.19 7.39
N TYR A 92 -16.21 4.41 6.15
CA TYR A 92 -16.82 5.29 5.17
C TYR A 92 -17.16 4.43 3.95
N LYS A 93 -18.45 4.21 3.71
CA LYS A 93 -18.95 3.39 2.59
C LYS A 93 -19.21 4.28 1.39
N GLU A 94 -18.15 4.61 0.67
CA GLU A 94 -18.20 5.61 -0.40
C GLU A 94 -17.13 5.35 -1.46
N GLN A 95 -17.37 5.92 -2.63
CA GLN A 95 -16.44 5.99 -3.74
C GLN A 95 -15.92 7.42 -3.79
N ILE A 96 -14.61 7.60 -3.83
CA ILE A 96 -14.00 8.92 -3.71
C ILE A 96 -13.27 9.25 -5.00
N VAL A 97 -13.66 10.34 -5.63
CA VAL A 97 -12.95 10.97 -6.74
C VAL A 97 -12.32 12.24 -6.20
N VAL A 98 -11.00 12.31 -6.26
CA VAL A 98 -10.21 13.49 -5.90
C VAL A 98 -9.85 14.22 -7.19
N ASP A 99 -10.78 15.05 -7.65
CA ASP A 99 -10.71 15.90 -8.84
C ASP A 99 -10.21 17.33 -8.55
N GLU A 100 -9.77 17.56 -7.32
CA GLU A 100 -9.09 18.79 -6.88
C GLU A 100 -7.67 18.46 -6.35
N SER A 101 -6.75 19.42 -6.43
CA SER A 101 -5.36 19.27 -5.96
C SER A 101 -5.29 19.26 -4.42
N VAL A 102 -5.80 18.22 -3.77
CA VAL A 102 -5.91 18.13 -2.31
C VAL A 102 -5.23 16.89 -1.75
N THR A 103 -4.81 16.97 -0.49
CA THR A 103 -4.31 15.82 0.26
C THR A 103 -5.40 15.24 1.14
N LEU A 104 -5.89 14.05 0.82
CA LEU A 104 -6.75 13.27 1.68
C LEU A 104 -5.92 12.46 2.68
N GLN A 105 -6.02 12.77 3.98
CA GLN A 105 -5.18 12.19 5.02
C GLN A 105 -5.97 11.62 6.20
N GLY A 106 -5.77 10.34 6.50
CA GLY A 106 -6.24 9.75 7.76
C GLY A 106 -5.47 10.29 8.97
N LEU A 107 -6.18 10.60 10.06
CA LEU A 107 -5.60 11.10 11.30
C LEU A 107 -4.84 10.03 12.11
N THR A 108 -5.10 8.76 11.89
CA THR A 108 -4.39 7.65 12.57
C THR A 108 -3.63 6.80 11.55
N PRO A 109 -2.60 6.03 11.97
CA PRO A 109 -1.97 5.08 11.06
C PRO A 109 -2.99 4.09 10.49
N PRO A 110 -2.88 3.71 9.20
CA PRO A 110 -3.86 2.81 8.55
C PRO A 110 -3.79 1.37 9.09
N THR A 111 -2.73 1.05 9.83
CA THR A 111 -2.50 -0.23 10.53
C THR A 111 -2.94 -0.20 11.99
N SER A 112 -3.40 0.94 12.50
CA SER A 112 -3.87 1.07 13.89
C SER A 112 -5.20 0.34 14.13
N GLY A 113 -5.60 0.24 15.40
CA GLY A 113 -6.90 -0.31 15.80
C GLY A 113 -8.10 0.59 15.51
N ALA A 114 -7.86 1.86 15.19
CA ALA A 114 -8.89 2.83 14.81
C ALA A 114 -8.44 3.63 13.57
N PRO A 115 -8.35 3.01 12.38
CA PRO A 115 -7.98 3.68 11.14
C PRO A 115 -9.18 4.39 10.50
N VAL A 116 -8.90 5.20 9.47
CA VAL A 116 -9.88 5.56 8.45
C VAL A 116 -10.01 4.40 7.48
N VAL A 117 -11.20 3.84 7.33
CA VAL A 117 -11.51 2.76 6.39
C VAL A 117 -12.46 3.29 5.33
N ILE A 118 -12.02 3.30 4.08
CA ILE A 118 -12.84 3.57 2.90
C ILE A 118 -13.25 2.20 2.35
N GLU A 119 -14.53 1.86 2.51
CA GLU A 119 -15.15 0.67 1.94
C GLU A 119 -15.72 1.02 0.57
N GLY A 120 -14.86 0.92 -0.45
CA GLY A 120 -15.12 1.40 -1.80
C GLY A 120 -13.83 1.47 -2.62
N TRP A 121 -13.65 2.55 -3.37
CA TRP A 121 -12.44 2.82 -4.14
C TRP A 121 -12.09 4.31 -4.11
N VAL A 122 -10.84 4.63 -4.42
CA VAL A 122 -10.36 6.02 -4.53
C VAL A 122 -9.73 6.24 -5.91
N SER A 123 -10.08 7.33 -6.58
CA SER A 123 -9.48 7.78 -7.85
C SER A 123 -8.88 9.16 -7.65
N LEU A 124 -7.58 9.32 -7.94
CA LEU A 124 -6.88 10.61 -7.92
C LEU A 124 -6.82 11.14 -9.36
N GLU A 125 -7.61 12.17 -9.64
CA GLU A 125 -7.88 12.68 -11.00
C GLU A 125 -7.37 14.10 -11.23
N ALA A 126 -6.99 14.82 -10.17
CA ALA A 126 -6.32 16.12 -10.27
C ALA A 126 -4.81 16.03 -10.06
N GLU A 127 -4.09 16.89 -10.78
CA GLU A 127 -2.66 17.10 -10.57
C GLU A 127 -2.41 17.58 -9.14
N GLY A 128 -1.40 17.01 -8.46
CA GLY A 128 -1.07 17.39 -7.08
C GLY A 128 -1.93 16.71 -6.01
N ALA A 129 -2.92 15.91 -6.39
CA ALA A 129 -3.73 15.13 -5.45
C ALA A 129 -2.87 14.12 -4.67
N ALA A 130 -3.23 13.85 -3.42
CA ALA A 130 -2.54 12.86 -2.60
C ALA A 130 -3.48 12.06 -1.70
N LEU A 131 -3.20 10.77 -1.54
CA LEU A 131 -3.86 9.87 -0.62
C LEU A 131 -2.89 9.38 0.45
N ARG A 132 -3.22 9.59 1.72
CA ARG A 132 -2.34 9.25 2.84
C ARG A 132 -3.06 8.63 4.03
N ARG A 133 -2.44 7.61 4.63
CA ARG A 133 -2.84 7.10 5.96
C ARG A 133 -4.29 6.61 6.06
N VAL A 134 -4.82 6.07 4.97
CA VAL A 134 -6.14 5.43 4.95
C VAL A 134 -6.02 3.93 4.73
N ARG A 135 -7.09 3.21 5.01
CA ARG A 135 -7.28 1.82 4.59
C ARG A 135 -8.37 1.80 3.53
N VAL A 136 -8.09 1.24 2.36
CA VAL A 136 -9.07 1.02 1.29
C VAL A 136 -9.38 -0.46 1.22
N THR A 137 -10.67 -0.81 1.29
CA THR A 137 -11.18 -2.18 1.19
C THR A 137 -12.39 -2.21 0.27
N ARG A 138 -12.70 -3.37 -0.31
CA ARG A 138 -13.91 -3.51 -1.12
C ARG A 138 -14.54 -4.88 -0.96
N GLU A 139 -15.74 -4.90 -0.38
CA GLU A 139 -16.56 -6.10 -0.25
C GLU A 139 -17.61 -6.21 -1.37
N GLU A 140 -17.91 -5.11 -2.07
CA GLU A 140 -18.93 -5.07 -3.12
C GLU A 140 -18.41 -5.56 -4.50
N PRO A 141 -19.24 -6.29 -5.28
CA PRO A 141 -18.86 -6.74 -6.62
C PRO A 141 -18.46 -5.60 -7.57
N PHE A 142 -17.59 -5.91 -8.54
CA PHE A 142 -17.28 -5.02 -9.67
C PHE A 142 -18.41 -5.08 -10.72
N SER A 143 -19.64 -4.79 -10.31
CA SER A 143 -20.84 -4.99 -11.11
C SER A 143 -21.26 -3.77 -11.94
N THR A 144 -20.62 -2.61 -11.77
CA THR A 144 -20.91 -1.41 -12.56
C THR A 144 -20.16 -1.44 -13.89
N PRO A 145 -20.83 -1.69 -15.03
CA PRO A 145 -20.14 -1.79 -16.32
C PRO A 145 -19.53 -0.44 -16.70
N GLY A 146 -18.28 -0.44 -17.18
CA GLY A 146 -17.56 0.76 -17.63
C GLY A 146 -16.91 1.61 -16.53
N SER A 147 -17.24 1.42 -15.25
CA SER A 147 -16.62 2.17 -14.14
C SER A 147 -15.15 1.79 -13.87
N PHE A 148 -14.76 0.59 -14.30
CA PHE A 148 -13.47 -0.02 -14.01
C PHE A 148 -12.64 -0.27 -15.26
N THR A 149 -12.76 0.58 -16.29
CA THR A 149 -11.88 0.45 -17.46
C THR A 149 -10.47 0.98 -17.12
N PRO A 150 -9.39 0.25 -17.45
CA PRO A 150 -9.39 -1.08 -18.09
C PRO A 150 -9.63 -2.23 -17.10
N ASP A 151 -9.29 -2.03 -15.83
CA ASP A 151 -9.33 -3.06 -14.81
C ASP A 151 -9.89 -2.55 -13.47
N PRO A 152 -10.51 -3.44 -12.67
CA PRO A 152 -10.83 -3.21 -11.26
C PRO A 152 -9.64 -2.75 -10.40
N PHE A 153 -9.90 -1.84 -9.46
CA PHE A 153 -8.86 -1.25 -8.60
C PHE A 153 -9.38 -0.93 -7.19
N GLY A 154 -8.47 -0.85 -6.21
CA GLY A 154 -8.71 -0.22 -4.91
C GLY A 154 -8.41 1.28 -4.95
N VAL A 155 -7.22 1.64 -5.45
CA VAL A 155 -6.78 3.03 -5.67
C VAL A 155 -6.35 3.19 -7.12
N ARG A 156 -6.82 4.25 -7.79
CA ARG A 156 -6.41 4.61 -9.15
C ARG A 156 -5.79 6.00 -9.18
N VAL A 157 -4.74 6.16 -9.97
CA VAL A 157 -4.08 7.45 -10.25
C VAL A 157 -4.20 7.74 -11.75
N ARG A 158 -4.75 8.91 -12.08
CA ARG A 158 -4.99 9.40 -13.45
C ARG A 158 -4.40 10.77 -13.73
N ALA A 159 -3.65 11.35 -12.78
CA ALA A 159 -3.06 12.66 -12.92
C ALA A 159 -1.59 12.70 -12.49
N SER A 160 -0.87 13.66 -13.05
CA SER A 160 0.54 13.91 -12.74
C SER A 160 0.74 14.44 -11.32
N ASN A 161 1.99 14.44 -10.84
CA ASN A 161 2.37 15.02 -9.55
C ASN A 161 1.58 14.44 -8.36
N THR A 162 1.19 13.17 -8.45
CA THR A 162 0.31 12.49 -7.51
C THR A 162 1.08 11.62 -6.53
N VAL A 163 0.59 11.52 -5.29
CA VAL A 163 1.19 10.67 -4.25
C VAL A 163 0.17 9.74 -3.61
N VAL A 164 0.44 8.43 -3.63
CA VAL A 164 -0.25 7.44 -2.79
C VAL A 164 0.74 6.95 -1.77
N ALA A 165 0.57 7.32 -0.50
CA ALA A 165 1.55 6.97 0.51
C ALA A 165 0.96 6.49 1.83
N ARG A 166 1.66 5.58 2.53
CA ARG A 166 1.24 5.13 3.88
C ARG A 166 -0.20 4.66 3.89
N THR A 167 -0.63 3.93 2.87
CA THR A 167 -2.00 3.48 2.69
C THR A 167 -2.03 1.96 2.73
N VAL A 168 -3.10 1.39 3.31
CA VAL A 168 -3.34 -0.05 3.28
C VAL A 168 -4.44 -0.32 2.27
N VAL A 169 -4.15 -1.02 1.17
CA VAL A 169 -5.17 -1.50 0.23
C VAL A 169 -5.29 -3.00 0.41
N ARG A 170 -6.47 -3.49 0.80
CA ARG A 170 -6.65 -4.93 1.09
C ARG A 170 -8.05 -5.45 0.83
N GLY A 171 -8.17 -6.77 0.66
CA GLY A 171 -9.46 -7.45 0.63
C GLY A 171 -10.39 -6.84 -0.42
N ILE A 172 -9.97 -6.90 -1.68
CA ILE A 172 -10.80 -6.54 -2.83
C ILE A 172 -11.45 -7.86 -3.29
N GLY A 173 -12.70 -8.06 -2.87
CA GLY A 173 -13.21 -9.38 -2.50
C GLY A 173 -13.99 -10.18 -3.53
N GLU A 174 -14.36 -9.61 -4.68
CA GLU A 174 -15.22 -10.30 -5.63
C GLU A 174 -14.46 -10.71 -6.90
N PRO A 175 -14.68 -11.93 -7.42
CA PRO A 175 -13.94 -12.44 -8.57
C PRO A 175 -14.22 -11.61 -9.81
N VAL A 176 -13.18 -11.39 -10.60
CA VAL A 176 -13.27 -10.66 -11.87
C VAL A 176 -12.88 -11.62 -12.97
N GLN A 177 -13.79 -11.77 -13.94
CA GLN A 177 -13.64 -12.69 -15.08
C GLN A 177 -12.62 -12.17 -16.11
N ASP A 178 -12.65 -10.87 -16.39
CA ASP A 178 -11.80 -10.22 -17.39
C ASP A 178 -10.78 -9.26 -16.75
N GLY A 179 -9.52 -9.36 -17.16
CA GLY A 179 -8.46 -8.46 -16.72
C GLY A 179 -7.80 -8.85 -15.39
N SER A 180 -7.69 -7.91 -14.46
CA SER A 180 -6.98 -8.11 -13.20
C SER A 180 -7.57 -7.28 -12.06
N ILE A 181 -7.56 -7.83 -10.84
CA ILE A 181 -7.83 -7.02 -9.64
C ILE A 181 -6.53 -6.31 -9.26
N ASN A 182 -6.55 -4.97 -9.26
CA ASN A 182 -5.39 -4.16 -8.92
C ASN A 182 -5.53 -3.53 -7.53
N GLY A 183 -4.48 -3.55 -6.72
CA GLY A 183 -4.48 -2.78 -5.48
C GLY A 183 -4.37 -1.29 -5.77
N ILE A 184 -3.25 -0.90 -6.36
CA ILE A 184 -2.97 0.46 -6.81
C ILE A 184 -2.70 0.43 -8.31
N GLN A 185 -3.45 1.18 -9.10
CA GLN A 185 -3.27 1.30 -10.54
C GLN A 185 -2.91 2.74 -10.91
N VAL A 186 -1.74 2.94 -11.52
CA VAL A 186 -1.37 4.19 -12.18
C VAL A 186 -1.66 4.02 -13.67
N PHE A 187 -2.61 4.78 -14.18
CA PHE A 187 -3.15 4.58 -15.53
C PHE A 187 -3.15 5.87 -16.34
N GLY A 188 -2.23 5.93 -17.30
CA GLY A 188 -2.08 7.04 -18.24
C GLY A 188 -2.99 6.89 -19.45
N GLU A 189 -4.31 7.02 -19.26
CA GLU A 189 -5.26 7.14 -20.38
C GLU A 189 -4.93 8.36 -21.25
N THR A 190 -4.52 9.43 -20.57
CA THR A 190 -3.77 10.55 -21.12
C THR A 190 -2.37 10.56 -20.50
N PRO A 191 -1.37 11.19 -21.15
CA PRO A 191 -0.01 11.22 -20.63
C PRO A 191 0.03 11.81 -19.22
N LEU A 192 0.59 11.07 -18.26
CA LEU A 192 0.80 11.55 -16.89
C LEU A 192 2.20 11.21 -16.40
N SER A 193 2.72 12.00 -15.46
CA SER A 193 4.07 11.80 -14.92
C SER A 193 4.27 12.21 -13.47
N ASN A 194 5.43 11.86 -12.91
CA ASN A 194 5.83 12.20 -11.55
C ASN A 194 4.84 11.67 -10.51
N VAL A 195 4.66 10.34 -10.50
CA VAL A 195 3.78 9.65 -9.55
C VAL A 195 4.63 8.91 -8.53
N ARG A 196 4.26 9.03 -7.25
CA ARG A 196 4.90 8.31 -6.15
C ARG A 196 3.91 7.36 -5.49
N VAL A 197 4.28 6.09 -5.42
CA VAL A 197 3.55 5.04 -4.69
C VAL A 197 4.48 4.52 -3.59
N GLU A 198 4.29 5.01 -2.35
CA GLU A 198 5.31 4.88 -1.29
C GLU A 198 4.79 4.36 0.06
N ASP A 199 5.54 3.46 0.69
CA ASP A 199 5.23 2.98 2.05
C ASP A 199 3.78 2.46 2.18
N ASN A 200 3.26 1.83 1.11
CA ASN A 200 1.92 1.24 1.11
C ASN A 200 1.97 -0.24 1.46
N ILE A 201 0.87 -0.76 1.99
CA ILE A 201 0.65 -2.19 2.17
C ILE A 201 -0.48 -2.62 1.23
N VAL A 202 -0.16 -3.48 0.26
CA VAL A 202 -1.14 -4.03 -0.68
C VAL A 202 -1.24 -5.53 -0.48
N ARG A 203 -2.43 -6.05 -0.11
CA ARG A 203 -2.53 -7.46 0.31
C ARG A 203 -3.90 -8.11 0.32
N ASP A 204 -3.89 -9.41 0.56
CA ASP A 204 -5.07 -10.25 0.82
C ASP A 204 -6.03 -10.26 -0.39
N TYR A 205 -5.51 -10.51 -1.59
CA TYR A 205 -6.32 -10.64 -2.81
C TYR A 205 -6.42 -12.09 -3.25
N ARG A 206 -7.65 -12.52 -3.57
CA ARG A 206 -7.94 -13.83 -4.12
C ARG A 206 -8.96 -13.68 -5.24
N ASN A 207 -8.53 -13.85 -6.48
CA ASN A 207 -9.40 -13.84 -7.65
C ASN A 207 -9.74 -15.28 -8.07
N ALA A 208 -10.75 -15.86 -7.43
CA ALA A 208 -11.24 -17.20 -7.71
C ALA A 208 -12.76 -17.28 -7.57
N ASP A 209 -13.40 -18.15 -8.35
CA ASP A 209 -14.84 -18.39 -8.30
C ASP A 209 -15.28 -19.04 -6.96
N ASP A 210 -16.59 -19.26 -6.82
CA ASP A 210 -17.19 -19.84 -5.62
C ASP A 210 -16.67 -21.25 -5.32
N GLU A 211 -16.27 -21.99 -6.36
CA GLU A 211 -15.63 -23.31 -6.25
C GLU A 211 -14.14 -23.21 -5.86
N GLY A 212 -13.58 -22.01 -5.85
CA GLY A 212 -12.19 -21.72 -5.53
C GLY A 212 -11.21 -21.93 -6.67
N THR A 213 -11.70 -22.00 -7.91
CA THR A 213 -10.90 -22.04 -9.14
C THR A 213 -10.39 -20.63 -9.45
N PRO A 214 -9.09 -20.45 -9.72
CA PRO A 214 -8.56 -19.15 -10.12
C PRO A 214 -9.20 -18.70 -11.44
N VAL A 215 -9.70 -17.47 -11.48
CA VAL A 215 -10.47 -16.95 -12.62
C VAL A 215 -9.60 -16.07 -13.51
N SER A 216 -8.98 -15.03 -12.93
CA SER A 216 -8.21 -14.05 -13.71
C SER A 216 -7.07 -13.45 -12.89
N GLY A 217 -6.47 -12.37 -13.39
CA GLY A 217 -5.26 -11.78 -12.82
C GLY A 217 -5.44 -11.09 -11.47
N VAL A 218 -4.33 -10.94 -10.77
CA VAL A 218 -4.18 -9.99 -9.65
C VAL A 218 -2.88 -9.21 -9.81
N ALA A 219 -2.89 -7.92 -9.48
CA ALA A 219 -1.69 -7.12 -9.36
C ALA A 219 -1.72 -6.28 -8.08
N GLY A 220 -0.60 -6.22 -7.37
CA GLY A 220 -0.47 -5.33 -6.23
C GLY A 220 -0.46 -3.88 -6.70
N ILE A 221 0.55 -3.55 -7.51
CA ILE A 221 0.76 -2.23 -8.09
C ILE A 221 0.93 -2.37 -9.60
N LYS A 222 0.08 -1.69 -10.38
CA LYS A 222 0.07 -1.75 -11.84
C LYS A 222 0.37 -0.38 -12.43
N ILE A 223 1.42 -0.27 -13.22
CA ILE A 223 1.80 0.93 -13.97
C ILE A 223 1.48 0.68 -15.44
N GLN A 224 0.58 1.48 -16.01
CA GLN A 224 -0.05 1.12 -17.28
C GLN A 224 -0.27 2.30 -18.23
N ALA A 225 -0.05 2.04 -19.53
CA ALA A 225 -0.22 2.99 -20.64
C ALA A 225 0.78 4.16 -20.63
N ASP A 226 0.39 5.37 -21.05
CA ASP A 226 1.31 6.51 -21.21
C ASP A 226 1.64 7.19 -19.86
N VAL A 227 2.52 6.55 -19.11
CA VAL A 227 2.96 6.99 -17.79
C VAL A 227 4.49 7.16 -17.79
N SER A 228 5.00 8.26 -17.24
CA SER A 228 6.44 8.44 -17.03
C SER A 228 6.81 8.82 -15.60
N ASP A 229 8.08 8.61 -15.23
CA ASP A 229 8.65 9.12 -13.99
C ASP A 229 7.88 8.64 -12.74
N VAL A 230 7.76 7.32 -12.62
CA VAL A 230 7.06 6.69 -11.50
C VAL A 230 8.06 6.11 -10.52
N VAL A 231 7.85 6.40 -9.24
CA VAL A 231 8.59 5.77 -8.14
C VAL A 231 7.65 4.88 -7.35
N VAL A 232 7.94 3.58 -7.32
CA VAL A 232 7.31 2.59 -6.45
C VAL A 232 8.31 2.22 -5.38
N ALA A 233 8.18 2.83 -4.19
CA ALA A 233 9.18 2.71 -3.13
C ALA A 233 8.64 2.23 -1.79
N GLU A 234 9.41 1.44 -1.06
CA GLU A 234 9.12 1.11 0.35
C GLU A 234 7.77 0.38 0.57
N ASN A 235 7.15 -0.18 -0.46
CA ASN A 235 5.87 -0.85 -0.34
C ASN A 235 6.02 -2.30 0.13
N SER A 236 5.03 -2.79 0.88
CA SER A 236 4.84 -4.21 1.18
C SER A 236 3.68 -4.74 0.35
N VAL A 237 3.97 -5.55 -0.67
CA VAL A 237 2.96 -6.22 -1.51
C VAL A 237 2.98 -7.71 -1.22
N ARG A 238 1.84 -8.28 -0.80
CA ARG A 238 1.81 -9.69 -0.42
C ARG A 238 0.46 -10.37 -0.48
N ASP A 239 0.46 -11.69 -0.45
CA ASP A 239 -0.74 -12.53 -0.33
C ASP A 239 -1.73 -12.25 -1.47
N LEU A 240 -1.21 -12.32 -2.71
CA LEU A 240 -1.95 -12.05 -3.93
C LEU A 240 -2.10 -13.33 -4.76
N HIS A 241 -3.34 -13.74 -4.99
CA HIS A 241 -3.62 -15.02 -5.64
C HIS A 241 -4.65 -14.87 -6.78
N GLY A 242 -4.31 -15.33 -7.98
CA GLY A 242 -5.19 -15.38 -9.14
C GLY A 242 -4.74 -16.42 -10.18
N ALA A 243 -5.30 -16.39 -11.38
CA ALA A 243 -4.84 -17.21 -12.52
C ALA A 243 -3.40 -16.83 -12.94
N PHE A 244 -3.02 -15.58 -12.70
CA PHE A 244 -1.66 -15.06 -12.76
C PHE A 244 -1.54 -13.93 -11.73
N GLY A 245 -0.33 -13.62 -11.27
CA GLY A 245 -0.14 -12.68 -10.18
C GLY A 245 1.14 -11.87 -10.30
N PHE A 246 1.04 -10.55 -10.08
CA PHE A 246 2.18 -9.64 -10.05
C PHE A 246 2.22 -8.83 -8.75
N GLY A 247 3.41 -8.68 -8.18
CA GLY A 247 3.63 -7.72 -7.09
C GLY A 247 3.56 -6.30 -7.64
N VAL A 248 4.49 -5.99 -8.55
CA VAL A 248 4.50 -4.80 -9.39
C VAL A 248 4.50 -5.23 -10.85
N VAL A 249 3.63 -4.67 -11.68
CA VAL A 249 3.63 -4.91 -13.13
C VAL A 249 3.65 -3.60 -13.91
N ILE A 250 4.48 -3.56 -14.94
CA ILE A 250 4.66 -2.43 -15.84
C ILE A 250 4.25 -2.89 -17.23
N THR A 251 3.20 -2.29 -17.78
CA THR A 251 2.53 -2.84 -18.97
C THR A 251 1.92 -1.78 -19.87
N THR A 252 1.74 -2.11 -21.14
CA THR A 252 0.88 -1.36 -22.05
C THR A 252 -0.61 -1.60 -21.71
N SER A 253 -1.50 -0.88 -22.40
CA SER A 253 -2.94 -1.12 -22.34
C SER A 253 -3.49 -1.38 -23.73
N ALA A 254 -4.52 -2.23 -23.83
CA ALA A 254 -5.33 -2.34 -25.04
C ALA A 254 -6.36 -1.20 -25.15
N SER A 255 -6.65 -0.50 -24.04
CA SER A 255 -7.66 0.55 -23.96
C SER A 255 -7.10 1.97 -24.00
N ALA A 256 -5.78 2.12 -24.01
CA ALA A 256 -5.09 3.41 -24.00
C ALA A 256 -3.72 3.26 -24.68
N ASP A 257 -3.33 4.29 -25.42
CA ASP A 257 -2.05 4.33 -26.12
C ASP A 257 -0.88 4.60 -25.17
N GLY A 258 0.34 4.48 -25.71
CA GLY A 258 1.57 4.77 -24.99
C GLY A 258 2.07 3.61 -24.13
N THR A 259 3.27 3.81 -23.59
CA THR A 259 3.97 2.78 -22.83
C THR A 259 4.69 3.40 -21.63
N PRO A 260 4.76 2.69 -20.48
CA PRO A 260 5.41 3.22 -19.30
C PRO A 260 6.91 3.49 -19.53
N LYS A 261 7.41 4.61 -18.98
CA LYS A 261 8.82 5.06 -19.10
C LYS A 261 9.36 5.50 -17.74
N ASN A 262 10.67 5.36 -17.55
CA ASN A 262 11.37 5.80 -16.34
C ASN A 262 10.66 5.36 -15.04
N VAL A 263 10.40 4.06 -14.92
CA VAL A 263 9.80 3.49 -13.72
C VAL A 263 10.90 2.97 -12.80
N LEU A 264 10.95 3.48 -11.57
CA LEU A 264 11.84 3.02 -10.52
C LEU A 264 11.07 2.21 -9.48
N VAL A 265 11.45 0.95 -9.30
CA VAL A 265 10.92 0.06 -8.26
C VAL A 265 12.04 -0.18 -7.25
N GLU A 266 11.94 0.41 -6.06
CA GLU A 266 13.00 0.27 -5.05
C GLU A 266 12.52 0.05 -3.62
N GLU A 267 13.31 -0.67 -2.82
CA GLU A 267 13.06 -0.82 -1.38
C GLU A 267 11.70 -1.46 -1.02
N ASN A 268 11.08 -2.17 -1.96
CA ASN A 268 9.83 -2.88 -1.74
C ASN A 268 10.08 -4.29 -1.20
N THR A 269 9.09 -4.84 -0.50
CA THR A 269 8.99 -6.26 -0.18
C THR A 269 7.81 -6.87 -0.91
N LEU A 270 8.09 -7.79 -1.83
CA LEU A 270 7.13 -8.40 -2.75
C LEU A 270 7.14 -9.92 -2.52
N ALA A 271 6.14 -10.45 -1.82
CA ALA A 271 6.16 -11.83 -1.31
C ALA A 271 4.79 -12.50 -1.38
N GLY A 272 4.71 -13.83 -1.41
CA GLY A 272 3.41 -14.52 -1.35
C GLY A 272 2.49 -14.22 -2.54
N ILE A 273 3.07 -13.99 -3.72
CA ILE A 273 2.33 -13.72 -4.96
C ILE A 273 2.29 -15.03 -5.74
N ASN A 274 1.10 -15.62 -5.92
CA ASN A 274 0.90 -16.90 -6.61
C ASN A 274 2.03 -17.90 -6.31
N ASP A 275 2.26 -18.18 -5.02
CA ASP A 275 3.43 -18.88 -4.49
C ASP A 275 3.19 -20.37 -4.19
N GLY A 276 2.02 -20.90 -4.56
CA GLY A 276 1.60 -22.26 -4.24
C GLY A 276 0.78 -22.40 -2.96
N SER A 277 0.67 -21.35 -2.13
CA SER A 277 -0.05 -21.43 -0.85
C SER A 277 -1.58 -21.50 -1.00
N VAL A 278 -2.13 -20.95 -2.09
CA VAL A 278 -3.57 -20.92 -2.37
C VAL A 278 -3.93 -21.75 -3.61
N PHE A 279 -3.21 -21.58 -4.71
CA PHE A 279 -3.41 -22.34 -5.95
C PHE A 279 -2.20 -23.21 -6.26
N ASN A 280 -2.42 -24.38 -6.86
CA ASN A 280 -1.32 -25.24 -7.31
C ASN A 280 -0.69 -24.69 -8.60
N VAL A 281 0.18 -23.69 -8.43
CA VAL A 281 0.80 -22.95 -9.55
C VAL A 281 1.98 -23.65 -10.20
N PHE A 282 2.52 -24.69 -9.57
CA PHE A 282 3.69 -25.43 -10.07
C PHE A 282 3.31 -26.68 -10.84
N GLN A 283 2.02 -26.86 -11.11
CA GLN A 283 1.52 -28.01 -11.85
C GLN A 283 1.60 -27.75 -13.35
N GLY A 284 2.31 -28.62 -14.06
CA GLY A 284 2.34 -28.63 -15.52
C GLY A 284 3.76 -28.56 -16.08
N PRO A 285 3.89 -28.45 -17.41
CA PRO A 285 5.18 -28.26 -18.06
C PRO A 285 5.92 -27.03 -17.53
N ASN A 286 7.25 -27.05 -17.59
CA ASN A 286 8.12 -25.94 -17.17
C ASN A 286 7.78 -25.42 -15.77
N ASP A 287 7.59 -26.34 -14.81
CA ASP A 287 7.22 -26.05 -13.42
C ASP A 287 5.98 -25.15 -13.28
N GLY A 288 4.99 -25.33 -14.16
CA GLY A 288 3.74 -24.57 -14.17
C GLY A 288 3.81 -23.23 -14.91
N ARG A 289 4.94 -22.86 -15.54
CA ARG A 289 5.11 -21.55 -16.21
C ARG A 289 4.38 -21.40 -17.55
N ASP A 290 3.75 -22.46 -18.05
CA ASP A 290 3.09 -22.52 -19.36
C ASP A 290 1.56 -22.62 -19.30
N ALA A 291 0.97 -22.84 -18.12
CA ALA A 291 -0.48 -23.01 -17.98
C ALA A 291 -0.98 -22.41 -16.67
N ALA A 292 -2.09 -21.68 -16.73
CA ALA A 292 -2.71 -21.13 -15.54
C ALA A 292 -3.23 -22.23 -14.59
N PRO A 293 -3.19 -22.02 -13.26
CA PRO A 293 -2.67 -20.83 -12.59
C PRO A 293 -1.14 -20.75 -12.64
N LEU A 294 -0.60 -19.61 -13.07
CA LEU A 294 0.84 -19.41 -13.25
C LEU A 294 1.52 -19.02 -11.93
N PRO A 295 2.78 -19.45 -11.70
CA PRO A 295 3.60 -18.93 -10.61
C PRO A 295 3.70 -17.41 -10.68
N GLY A 296 3.64 -16.75 -9.52
CA GLY A 296 3.63 -15.29 -9.46
C GLY A 296 4.99 -14.67 -9.70
N SER A 297 4.97 -13.42 -10.14
CA SER A 297 6.16 -12.60 -10.39
C SER A 297 6.19 -11.41 -9.44
N ALA A 298 7.31 -11.20 -8.75
CA ALA A 298 7.45 -10.07 -7.83
C ALA A 298 7.45 -8.76 -8.64
N VAL A 299 8.27 -8.67 -9.68
CA VAL A 299 8.18 -7.59 -10.69
C VAL A 299 8.00 -8.19 -12.08
N GLY A 300 7.07 -7.66 -12.87
CA GLY A 300 6.84 -8.03 -14.27
C GLY A 300 6.97 -6.83 -15.22
N LEU A 301 7.70 -7.01 -16.32
CA LEU A 301 7.76 -6.11 -17.46
C LEU A 301 7.07 -6.76 -18.66
N GLU A 302 5.90 -6.28 -19.04
CA GLU A 302 5.21 -6.74 -20.25
C GLU A 302 5.83 -6.09 -21.50
N ALA A 303 5.61 -6.70 -22.66
CA ALA A 303 6.23 -6.29 -23.92
C ALA A 303 5.98 -4.80 -24.24
N ASN A 304 7.03 -4.11 -24.71
CA ASN A 304 7.06 -2.69 -25.10
C ASN A 304 7.00 -1.69 -23.94
N ALA A 305 7.17 -2.13 -22.69
CA ALA A 305 7.33 -1.22 -21.56
C ALA A 305 8.75 -0.64 -21.57
N ALA A 306 8.85 0.65 -21.89
CA ALA A 306 10.06 1.24 -22.43
C ALA A 306 11.24 1.32 -21.44
N GLU A 307 11.03 1.42 -20.13
CA GLU A 307 12.17 1.54 -19.21
C GLU A 307 11.77 1.30 -17.75
N ALA A 308 12.39 0.31 -17.12
CA ALA A 308 12.23 0.02 -15.69
C ALA A 308 13.57 -0.30 -15.03
N THR A 309 13.80 0.29 -13.86
CA THR A 309 14.90 -0.05 -12.96
C THR A 309 14.33 -0.62 -11.67
N VAL A 310 14.77 -1.81 -11.29
CA VAL A 310 14.34 -2.55 -10.12
C VAL A 310 15.58 -2.76 -9.23
N ARG A 311 15.61 -2.17 -8.04
CA ARG A 311 16.78 -2.26 -7.15
C ARG A 311 16.45 -2.19 -5.67
N TYR A 312 17.28 -2.80 -4.84
CA TYR A 312 17.11 -2.80 -3.38
C TYR A 312 15.77 -3.36 -2.90
N ASN A 313 15.12 -4.24 -3.66
CA ASN A 313 13.88 -4.89 -3.26
C ASN A 313 14.14 -6.27 -2.64
N ASN A 314 13.18 -6.76 -1.86
CA ASN A 314 13.04 -8.17 -1.50
C ASN A 314 12.07 -8.84 -2.49
N LEU A 315 12.61 -9.60 -3.45
CA LEU A 315 11.87 -10.28 -4.52
C LEU A 315 11.62 -11.74 -4.11
N LEU A 316 10.49 -11.98 -3.45
CA LEU A 316 10.16 -13.23 -2.74
C LEU A 316 8.93 -13.93 -3.31
N ALA A 317 8.55 -13.62 -4.56
CA ALA A 317 7.61 -14.43 -5.34
C ALA A 317 8.38 -15.54 -6.08
N PRO A 318 7.70 -16.60 -6.58
CA PRO A 318 8.40 -17.68 -7.31
C PRO A 318 9.33 -17.16 -8.41
N ASN A 319 8.83 -16.25 -9.25
CA ASN A 319 9.68 -15.47 -10.15
C ASN A 319 10.03 -14.13 -9.47
N GLY A 320 11.31 -13.87 -9.24
CA GLY A 320 11.75 -12.60 -8.66
C GLY A 320 11.56 -11.45 -9.64
N ALA A 321 11.87 -11.69 -10.92
CA ALA A 321 11.61 -10.77 -12.01
C ALA A 321 11.19 -11.52 -13.26
N GLU A 322 10.24 -10.96 -14.00
CA GLU A 322 9.80 -11.45 -15.30
C GLU A 322 9.89 -10.35 -16.34
N SER A 323 10.44 -10.66 -17.52
CA SER A 323 10.47 -9.75 -18.67
C SER A 323 9.96 -10.46 -19.92
N LYS A 324 9.10 -9.76 -20.65
CA LYS A 324 8.58 -10.13 -21.97
C LYS A 324 9.00 -9.12 -23.05
N ASP A 325 9.77 -8.10 -22.68
CA ASP A 325 10.25 -7.09 -23.60
C ASP A 325 11.54 -7.58 -24.27
N ALA A 326 11.43 -7.94 -25.56
CA ALA A 326 12.56 -8.41 -26.37
C ALA A 326 13.44 -7.27 -26.89
N ASP A 327 12.97 -6.02 -26.83
CA ASP A 327 13.70 -4.88 -27.39
C ASP A 327 14.62 -4.24 -26.35
N ARG A 328 14.42 -4.53 -25.05
CA ARG A 328 15.13 -3.87 -23.94
C ARG A 328 15.36 -4.81 -22.77
N SER A 329 16.53 -4.69 -22.15
CA SER A 329 16.84 -5.40 -20.92
C SER A 329 16.16 -4.73 -19.71
N LEU A 330 15.55 -5.53 -18.84
CA LEU A 330 15.08 -5.08 -17.52
C LEU A 330 16.29 -4.98 -16.57
N ILE A 331 16.53 -3.80 -16.00
CA ILE A 331 17.62 -3.61 -15.04
C ILE A 331 17.12 -4.01 -13.64
N ALA A 332 17.48 -5.20 -13.17
CA ALA A 332 17.06 -5.79 -11.90
C ALA A 332 18.22 -6.02 -10.90
N GLN A 333 19.16 -5.08 -10.87
CA GLN A 333 20.37 -5.18 -10.05
C GLN A 333 20.11 -4.83 -8.58
N CYS A 334 20.99 -5.28 -7.70
CA CYS A 334 20.97 -4.99 -6.27
C CYS A 334 19.66 -5.38 -5.56
N ASN A 335 19.00 -6.46 -5.98
CA ASN A 335 17.84 -7.02 -5.28
C ASN A 335 18.19 -8.26 -4.45
N TRP A 336 17.41 -8.52 -3.40
CA TRP A 336 17.44 -9.77 -2.65
C TRP A 336 16.48 -10.77 -3.28
N TRP A 337 17.01 -11.92 -3.71
CA TRP A 337 16.27 -12.95 -4.43
C TRP A 337 15.84 -14.11 -3.52
N GLY A 338 15.79 -13.91 -2.21
CA GLY A 338 15.46 -14.99 -1.26
C GLY A 338 16.65 -15.85 -0.83
N ASP A 339 17.80 -15.79 -1.52
CA ASP A 339 19.02 -16.48 -1.12
C ASP A 339 20.30 -15.65 -1.42
N ARG A 340 21.34 -15.85 -0.60
CA ARG A 340 22.63 -15.14 -0.71
C ARG A 340 23.40 -15.46 -1.99
N SER A 341 23.15 -16.62 -2.59
CA SER A 341 23.73 -17.05 -3.86
C SER A 341 23.09 -16.38 -5.08
N GLY A 342 22.06 -15.54 -4.88
CA GLY A 342 21.38 -14.83 -5.95
C GLY A 342 20.23 -15.63 -6.58
N PRO A 343 19.67 -15.14 -7.70
CA PRO A 343 18.54 -15.79 -8.34
C PRO A 343 18.91 -17.13 -8.94
N THR A 344 17.91 -18.00 -9.08
CA THR A 344 18.03 -19.20 -9.92
C THR A 344 17.92 -18.80 -11.38
N ASP A 345 18.99 -19.02 -12.15
CA ASP A 345 19.12 -18.66 -13.56
C ASP A 345 20.23 -19.50 -14.23
N ASP A 346 20.14 -19.76 -15.53
CA ASP A 346 21.14 -20.55 -16.27
C ASP A 346 22.54 -19.89 -16.27
N GLU A 347 22.60 -18.55 -16.24
CA GLU A 347 23.85 -17.80 -16.12
C GLU A 347 24.38 -17.74 -14.68
N ASN A 348 23.55 -18.13 -13.69
CA ASN A 348 23.89 -18.30 -12.28
C ASN A 348 23.64 -19.74 -11.77
N PRO A 349 24.45 -20.74 -12.20
CA PRO A 349 24.18 -22.16 -11.93
C PRO A 349 24.31 -22.58 -10.44
N ARG A 350 24.69 -21.66 -9.55
CA ARG A 350 24.74 -21.87 -8.09
C ARG A 350 23.66 -21.10 -7.33
N GLY A 351 22.88 -20.28 -8.02
CA GLY A 351 21.78 -19.52 -7.44
C GLY A 351 20.69 -20.44 -6.92
N GLN A 352 20.22 -20.14 -5.72
CA GLN A 352 19.15 -20.88 -5.04
C GLN A 352 17.96 -19.97 -4.69
N GLY A 353 18.01 -18.71 -5.11
CA GLY A 353 16.94 -17.75 -4.93
C GLY A 353 15.77 -17.98 -5.90
N THR A 354 14.89 -16.99 -5.94
CA THR A 354 13.75 -16.90 -6.86
C THR A 354 14.22 -16.85 -8.31
N TRP A 355 13.34 -17.21 -9.25
CA TRP A 355 13.71 -17.33 -10.65
C TRP A 355 13.85 -15.97 -11.33
N VAL A 356 14.77 -15.90 -12.28
CA VAL A 356 14.76 -14.91 -13.36
C VAL A 356 13.96 -15.52 -14.51
N LEU A 357 12.88 -14.85 -14.93
CA LEU A 357 11.99 -15.34 -15.98
C LEU A 357 12.07 -14.45 -17.22
N GLU A 358 12.97 -14.80 -18.12
CA GLU A 358 13.07 -14.21 -19.45
C GLU A 358 12.14 -14.95 -20.42
N ARG A 359 11.24 -14.23 -21.10
CA ARG A 359 10.38 -14.80 -22.13
C ARG A 359 10.82 -14.35 -23.52
N ASN A 360 10.92 -15.32 -24.44
CA ASN A 360 11.43 -15.10 -25.80
C ASN A 360 12.86 -14.54 -25.77
N ASP A 361 13.11 -13.45 -26.51
CA ASP A 361 14.42 -12.79 -26.58
C ASP A 361 14.59 -11.68 -25.52
N ALA A 362 13.76 -11.66 -24.47
CA ALA A 362 13.87 -10.69 -23.38
C ALA A 362 15.12 -10.95 -22.52
N GLU A 363 15.67 -9.88 -21.95
CA GLU A 363 16.84 -9.98 -21.06
C GLU A 363 16.58 -9.30 -19.71
N ILE A 364 17.14 -9.85 -18.64
CA ILE A 364 17.11 -9.29 -17.28
C ILE A 364 18.54 -9.16 -16.75
N GLU A 365 18.95 -7.94 -16.41
CA GLU A 365 20.23 -7.68 -15.75
C GLU A 365 20.09 -7.74 -14.23
N TYR A 366 20.37 -8.90 -13.64
CA TYR A 366 20.19 -9.12 -12.20
C TYR A 366 21.48 -9.06 -11.35
N THR A 367 22.65 -8.86 -11.97
CA THR A 367 23.95 -8.78 -11.28
C THR A 367 24.45 -7.33 -11.20
N PRO A 368 24.97 -6.85 -10.05
CA PRO A 368 25.09 -7.55 -8.75
C PRO A 368 23.73 -7.81 -8.09
N TRP A 369 23.67 -8.67 -7.06
CA TRP A 369 22.50 -8.89 -6.20
C TRP A 369 22.84 -8.67 -4.71
N LEU A 370 21.85 -8.61 -3.83
CA LEU A 370 22.07 -8.49 -2.38
C LEU A 370 22.39 -9.85 -1.74
N THR A 371 23.28 -9.88 -0.75
CA THR A 371 23.60 -11.10 0.02
C THR A 371 22.79 -11.26 1.29
N ALA A 372 21.93 -10.29 1.59
CA ALA A 372 20.97 -10.31 2.67
C ALA A 372 19.74 -9.47 2.28
N PRO A 373 18.58 -9.64 2.95
CA PRO A 373 17.40 -8.82 2.69
C PRO A 373 17.68 -7.31 2.77
N SER A 374 17.01 -6.55 1.90
CA SER A 374 16.89 -5.09 1.97
C SER A 374 16.32 -4.65 3.34
N PRO A 375 16.76 -3.52 3.93
CA PRO A 375 17.43 -2.35 3.35
C PRO A 375 18.96 -2.42 3.31
N LEU A 376 19.57 -3.59 3.55
CA LEU A 376 21.01 -3.73 3.39
C LEU A 376 21.38 -3.46 1.92
N ARG A 377 22.22 -2.45 1.67
CA ARG A 377 22.61 -2.02 0.31
C ARG A 377 23.96 -2.60 -0.17
N PHE A 378 24.43 -3.67 0.47
CA PHE A 378 25.67 -4.31 0.06
C PHE A 378 25.39 -5.31 -1.07
N CYS A 379 25.62 -4.89 -2.32
CA CYS A 379 25.47 -5.75 -3.49
C CYS A 379 26.78 -6.49 -3.81
N PHE A 380 26.68 -7.79 -4.11
CA PHE A 380 27.78 -8.66 -4.51
C PHE A 380 27.43 -9.42 -5.80
N GLY A 381 28.44 -9.92 -6.51
CA GLY A 381 28.29 -10.60 -7.81
C GLY A 381 28.45 -9.64 -8.99
N GLY A 382 29.11 -10.03 -10.08
CA GLY A 382 29.35 -9.09 -11.18
C GLY A 382 30.12 -9.63 -12.37
N LYS A 383 29.36 -10.10 -13.36
CA LYS A 383 29.46 -9.95 -14.82
C LYS A 383 28.74 -11.15 -15.43
N LYS A 384 27.85 -10.89 -16.38
CA LYS A 384 27.10 -11.82 -17.26
C LYS A 384 27.97 -12.85 -18.04
N SER A 385 29.26 -12.97 -17.69
CA SER A 385 30.25 -13.85 -18.33
C SER A 385 31.38 -14.35 -17.42
N ALA A 386 31.43 -13.94 -16.15
CA ALA A 386 32.42 -14.43 -15.19
C ALA A 386 31.71 -15.22 -14.11
N ARG A 387 31.65 -16.55 -14.29
CA ARG A 387 31.11 -17.56 -13.36
C ARG A 387 31.06 -17.03 -11.92
N GLY A 388 29.87 -16.58 -11.52
CA GLY A 388 29.61 -15.90 -10.25
C GLY A 388 29.84 -16.84 -9.07
N GLY A 389 31.09 -16.93 -8.63
CA GLY A 389 31.40 -17.35 -7.27
C GLY A 389 31.32 -16.13 -6.39
N GLY A 390 30.14 -15.85 -5.81
CA GLY A 390 30.10 -15.07 -4.59
C GLY A 390 30.85 -15.87 -3.52
N GLU A 391 32.05 -15.44 -3.17
CA GLU A 391 32.71 -15.81 -1.91
C GLU A 391 32.32 -14.82 -0.81
#